data_AF-A0A267GC84-F1
#
_entry.id   AF-A0A267GC84-F1
#
_cell.length_a   1.000
_cell.length_b   1.000
_cell.length_c   1.000
_cell.angle_alpha   90.00
_cell.angle_beta   90.00
_cell.angle_gamma   90.00
#
_symmetry.space_group_name_H-M   'P 1'
#
loop_
_entity.id
_entity.type
_entity.pdbx_description
1 polymer ?
#
loop_
_entity_poly.entity_id
_entity_poly.type
_entity_poly.pdbx_seq_one_letter_code
_entity_poly.pdbx_strand_id
1 'polypeptide(L)'
;MAEVSGGLRLRGQSEPLTRRLKRLLDEYSDGLAVPKELLQNADDAGATEVTLLYDCRDNSDWRGSESLLDPAMADCHGRALWAFNNATFSDEDFDNILQLSGATKLEKTAKVGRFGLGFNSVYNLTDVPQILSRHRMLILDPHDAQCTESSDTKFLHVHV
;
A
#
# COMPACT_ATOMS: atom_id res chain seq x y z
N MET A 1 25.98 28.32 -2.49
CA MET A 1 26.34 28.08 -3.91
C MET A 1 27.68 27.40 -3.93
N ALA A 2 27.76 26.16 -4.39
CA ALA A 2 29.04 25.48 -4.61
C ALA A 2 29.25 25.35 -6.12
N GLU A 3 30.18 26.14 -6.65
CA GLU A 3 30.68 25.96 -8.02
C GLU A 3 31.52 24.69 -8.07
N VAL A 4 31.09 23.75 -8.91
CA VAL A 4 31.81 22.50 -9.16
C VAL A 4 32.52 22.65 -10.49
N SER A 5 33.85 22.64 -10.48
CA SER A 5 34.68 22.87 -11.66
C SER A 5 34.50 21.78 -12.73
N GLY A 6 34.33 22.21 -13.98
CA GLY A 6 34.75 21.57 -15.24
C GLY A 6 34.20 20.20 -15.65
N GLY A 7 33.65 19.40 -14.74
CA GLY A 7 33.20 18.03 -15.06
C GLY A 7 32.60 17.22 -13.91
N LEU A 8 32.74 17.64 -12.65
CA LEU A 8 32.00 17.01 -11.56
C LEU A 8 30.56 17.56 -11.49
N ARG A 9 29.59 16.67 -11.31
CA ARG A 9 28.21 17.04 -10.96
C ARG A 9 27.80 16.26 -9.72
N LEU A 10 27.47 16.97 -8.65
CA LEU A 10 26.77 16.37 -7.51
C LEU A 10 25.31 16.10 -7.92
N ARG A 11 24.88 14.84 -7.82
CA ARG A 11 23.51 14.39 -8.07
C ARG A 11 23.17 13.31 -7.05
N GLY A 12 21.99 13.39 -6.46
CA GLY A 12 21.41 12.27 -5.73
C GLY A 12 20.95 11.18 -6.70
N GLN A 13 21.01 9.93 -6.27
CA GLN A 13 20.38 8.81 -6.97
C GLN A 13 19.06 8.47 -6.28
N SER A 14 18.02 8.20 -7.05
CA SER A 14 16.75 7.67 -6.56
C SER A 14 16.29 6.53 -7.47
N GLU A 15 15.54 5.59 -6.91
CA GLU A 15 14.87 4.51 -7.64
C GLU A 15 13.36 4.69 -7.48
N PRO A 16 12.55 4.57 -8.55
CA PRO A 16 11.10 4.62 -8.43
C PRO A 16 10.58 3.50 -7.52
N LEU A 17 9.59 3.84 -6.68
CA LEU A 17 8.96 2.89 -5.77
C LEU A 17 8.41 1.67 -6.50
N THR A 18 7.73 1.88 -7.62
CA THR A 18 7.20 0.82 -8.49
C THR A 18 8.25 -0.22 -8.89
N ARG A 19 9.50 0.17 -9.16
CA ARG A 19 10.58 -0.78 -9.50
C ARG A 19 10.94 -1.66 -8.31
N ARG A 20 10.95 -1.09 -7.10
CA ARG A 20 11.22 -1.84 -5.88
C ARG A 20 10.08 -2.80 -5.54
N LEU A 21 8.83 -2.35 -5.68
CA LEU A 21 7.64 -3.20 -5.51
C LEU A 21 7.69 -4.37 -6.48
N LYS A 22 7.94 -4.13 -7.77
CA LYS A 22 8.04 -5.20 -8.77
C LYS A 22 9.00 -6.33 -8.37
N ARG A 23 10.20 -5.99 -7.89
CA ARG A 23 11.18 -6.99 -7.42
C ARG A 23 10.66 -7.78 -6.21
N LEU A 24 9.97 -7.12 -5.29
CA LEU A 24 9.37 -7.81 -4.14
C LEU A 24 8.25 -8.76 -4.59
N LEU A 25 7.40 -8.33 -5.52
CA LEU A 25 6.30 -9.13 -6.04
C LEU A 25 6.77 -10.38 -6.81
N ASP A 26 7.89 -10.28 -7.54
CA ASP A 26 8.51 -11.42 -8.22
C ASP A 26 8.93 -12.56 -7.25
N GLU A 27 9.17 -12.25 -5.97
CA GLU A 27 9.50 -13.24 -4.93
C GLU A 27 8.26 -13.97 -4.37
N TYR A 28 7.07 -13.39 -4.52
CA TYR A 28 5.80 -13.95 -4.05
C TYR A 28 5.18 -14.87 -5.11
N SER A 29 5.66 -16.11 -5.16
CA SER A 29 5.24 -17.11 -6.15
C SER A 29 4.01 -17.94 -5.76
N ASP A 30 3.60 -17.91 -4.49
CA ASP A 30 2.40 -18.60 -4.02
C ASP A 30 1.21 -17.65 -3.99
N GLY A 31 0.13 -17.96 -4.73
CA GLY A 31 -1.10 -17.14 -4.77
C GLY A 31 -1.82 -16.95 -3.42
N LEU A 32 -1.23 -17.43 -2.32
CA LEU A 32 -1.68 -17.26 -0.95
C LEU A 32 -0.83 -16.23 -0.17
N ALA A 33 0.16 -15.59 -0.80
CA ALA A 33 0.99 -14.57 -0.17
C ALA A 33 0.15 -13.48 0.51
N VAL A 34 -0.82 -12.92 -0.21
CA VAL A 34 -1.60 -11.79 0.32
C VAL A 34 -2.47 -12.17 1.52
N PRO A 35 -3.31 -13.23 1.48
CA PRO A 35 -4.07 -13.64 2.65
C PRO A 35 -3.20 -14.00 3.86
N LYS A 36 -2.03 -14.63 3.64
CA LYS A 36 -1.10 -14.98 4.73
C LYS A 36 -0.52 -13.75 5.42
N GLU A 37 -0.08 -12.76 4.64
CA GLU A 37 0.50 -11.53 5.18
C GLU A 37 -0.56 -10.67 5.89
N LEU A 38 -1.80 -10.62 5.38
CA LEU A 38 -2.91 -9.95 6.06
C LEU A 38 -3.25 -10.60 7.40
N LEU A 39 -3.29 -11.94 7.44
CA LEU A 39 -3.54 -12.68 8.67
C LEU A 39 -2.39 -12.49 9.68
N GLN A 40 -1.15 -12.48 9.21
CA GLN A 40 0.01 -12.22 10.06
C GLN A 40 -0.02 -10.81 10.65
N ASN A 41 -0.36 -9.79 9.85
CA ASN A 41 -0.50 -8.42 10.35
C ASN A 41 -1.58 -8.32 11.44
N ALA A 42 -2.70 -9.05 11.28
CA ALA A 42 -3.75 -9.09 12.28
C ALA A 42 -3.29 -9.78 13.57
N ASP A 43 -2.57 -10.91 13.47
CA ASP A 43 -1.99 -11.62 14.62
C ASP A 43 -0.97 -10.75 15.37
N ASP A 44 -0.06 -10.10 14.65
CA ASP A 44 0.95 -9.19 15.22
C ASP A 44 0.29 -7.97 15.91
N ALA A 45 -0.88 -7.53 15.43
CA ALA A 45 -1.69 -6.47 16.04
C ALA A 45 -2.54 -6.95 17.23
N GLY A 46 -2.55 -8.27 17.52
CA GLY A 46 -3.34 -8.87 18.59
C GLY A 46 -4.82 -8.99 18.29
N ALA A 47 -5.21 -9.02 17.00
CA ALA A 47 -6.59 -9.25 16.59
C ALA A 47 -7.05 -10.65 16.99
N THR A 48 -8.33 -10.78 17.33
CA THR A 48 -8.96 -12.07 17.62
C THR A 48 -9.85 -12.56 16.47
N GLU A 49 -10.17 -11.67 15.53
CA GLU A 49 -11.05 -11.94 14.40
C GLU A 49 -10.48 -11.31 13.13
N VAL A 50 -10.53 -12.06 12.03
CA VAL A 50 -10.18 -11.59 10.69
C VAL A 50 -11.26 -12.03 9.71
N THR A 51 -11.72 -11.12 8.86
CA THR A 51 -12.74 -11.36 7.84
C THR A 51 -12.23 -10.92 6.48
N LEU A 52 -12.20 -11.86 5.53
CA LEU A 52 -11.96 -11.56 4.12
C LEU A 52 -13.30 -11.59 3.37
N LEU A 53 -13.64 -10.50 2.68
CA LEU A 53 -14.86 -10.37 1.90
C LEU A 53 -14.51 -9.91 0.49
N TYR A 54 -14.83 -10.75 -0.50
CA TYR A 54 -14.77 -10.33 -1.90
C TYR A 54 -16.08 -9.66 -2.30
N ASP A 55 -16.01 -8.37 -2.55
CA ASP A 55 -17.09 -7.52 -3.01
C ASP A 55 -17.10 -7.45 -4.54
N CYS A 56 -18.11 -8.09 -5.13
CA CYS A 56 -18.28 -8.19 -6.58
C CYS A 56 -19.05 -7.03 -7.20
N ARG A 57 -19.37 -5.98 -6.44
CA ARG A 57 -20.10 -4.84 -6.98
C ARG A 57 -19.20 -4.10 -7.98
N ASP A 58 -19.72 -3.85 -9.18
CA ASP A 58 -19.00 -3.07 -10.21
C ASP A 58 -19.12 -1.56 -9.95
N ASN A 59 -20.18 -1.20 -9.22
CA ASN A 59 -20.75 0.10 -8.94
C ASN A 59 -20.41 1.24 -9.94
N SER A 60 -20.65 0.95 -11.21
CA SER A 60 -20.49 1.88 -12.34
C SER A 60 -21.17 3.25 -12.20
N ASP A 61 -22.07 3.43 -11.23
CA ASP A 61 -22.79 4.67 -10.93
C ASP A 61 -21.90 5.80 -10.36
N TRP A 62 -20.70 5.53 -9.82
CA TRP A 62 -19.83 6.63 -9.35
C TRP A 62 -19.08 7.35 -10.46
N ARG A 63 -19.02 6.78 -11.67
CA ARG A 63 -18.33 7.39 -12.82
C ARG A 63 -19.04 8.69 -13.20
N GLY A 64 -18.58 9.81 -12.66
CA GLY A 64 -19.18 11.14 -12.82
C GLY A 64 -19.93 11.68 -11.60
N SER A 65 -19.83 11.02 -10.45
CA SER A 65 -20.35 11.56 -9.19
C SER A 65 -19.44 12.66 -8.65
N GLU A 66 -20.03 13.75 -8.15
CA GLU A 66 -19.31 14.83 -7.44
C GLU A 66 -18.77 14.39 -6.06
N SER A 67 -19.04 13.15 -5.63
CA SER A 67 -18.63 12.62 -4.32
C SER A 67 -17.25 11.95 -4.33
N LEU A 68 -16.54 11.93 -5.48
CA LEU A 68 -15.18 11.41 -5.56
C LEU A 68 -14.17 12.45 -5.06
N LEU A 69 -13.15 11.98 -4.33
CA LEU A 69 -12.01 12.84 -3.93
C LEU A 69 -11.23 13.33 -5.15
N ASP A 70 -11.11 12.47 -6.17
CA ASP A 70 -10.57 12.80 -7.48
C ASP A 70 -11.32 12.01 -8.56
N PRO A 71 -11.72 12.63 -9.68
CA PRO A 71 -12.36 11.92 -10.79
C PRO A 71 -11.58 10.73 -11.33
N ALA A 72 -10.24 10.74 -11.29
CA ALA A 72 -9.43 9.61 -11.71
C ALA A 72 -9.58 8.40 -10.79
N MET A 73 -10.11 8.58 -9.58
CA MET A 73 -10.43 7.47 -8.68
C MET A 73 -11.70 6.71 -9.10
N ALA A 74 -12.43 7.13 -10.13
CA ALA A 74 -13.64 6.43 -10.57
C ALA A 74 -13.37 4.96 -10.94
N ASP A 75 -12.18 4.65 -11.45
CA ASP A 75 -11.74 3.29 -11.72
C ASP A 75 -11.42 2.50 -10.43
N CYS A 76 -11.13 3.21 -9.32
CA CYS A 76 -10.83 2.64 -7.99
C CYS A 76 -11.98 1.98 -7.28
N HIS A 77 -13.20 2.37 -7.61
CA HIS A 77 -14.32 2.05 -6.74
C HIS A 77 -14.94 0.67 -7.01
N GLY A 78 -14.50 -0.03 -8.06
CA GLY A 78 -15.02 -1.33 -8.57
C GLY A 78 -15.04 -2.51 -7.59
N ARG A 79 -14.82 -3.72 -8.12
CA ARG A 79 -14.75 -4.93 -7.30
C ARG A 79 -13.56 -4.85 -6.35
N ALA A 80 -13.74 -5.27 -5.11
CA ALA A 80 -12.74 -5.12 -4.07
C ALA A 80 -12.66 -6.36 -3.15
N LEU A 81 -11.51 -6.60 -2.53
CA LEU A 81 -11.35 -7.53 -1.41
C LEU A 81 -11.16 -6.69 -0.16
N TRP A 82 -12.10 -6.84 0.76
CA TRP A 82 -12.09 -6.28 2.10
C TRP A 82 -11.42 -7.27 3.05
N ALA A 83 -10.58 -6.78 3.98
CA ALA A 83 -9.74 -7.62 4.82
C ALA A 83 -9.74 -7.24 6.32
N PHE A 84 -10.93 -7.11 6.89
CA PHE A 84 -11.14 -6.57 8.23
C PHE A 84 -10.51 -7.41 9.35
N ASN A 85 -10.00 -6.76 10.39
CA ASN A 85 -9.75 -7.35 11.70
C ASN A 85 -10.13 -6.39 12.83
N ASN A 86 -10.26 -6.92 14.04
CA ASN A 86 -10.73 -6.14 15.19
C ASN A 86 -9.61 -5.45 16.00
N ALA A 87 -8.36 -5.44 15.52
CA ALA A 87 -7.32 -4.59 16.08
C ALA A 87 -7.43 -3.15 15.52
N THR A 88 -6.58 -2.25 16.00
CA THR A 88 -6.64 -0.83 15.61
C THR A 88 -5.23 -0.29 15.44
N PHE A 89 -4.98 0.40 14.33
CA PHE A 89 -3.68 1.02 14.07
C PHE A 89 -3.38 2.12 15.08
N SER A 90 -2.19 2.08 15.68
CA SER A 90 -1.59 3.18 16.40
C SER A 90 -1.08 4.27 15.45
N ASP A 91 -0.66 5.42 15.98
CA ASP A 91 -0.03 6.46 15.14
C ASP A 91 1.33 5.98 14.58
N GLU A 92 2.07 5.15 15.34
CA GLU A 92 3.34 4.56 14.89
C GLU A 92 3.11 3.55 13.75
N ASP A 93 2.00 2.81 13.76
CA ASP A 93 1.67 1.88 12.66
C ASP A 93 1.41 2.61 11.34
N PHE A 94 0.76 3.78 11.41
CA PHE A 94 0.55 4.64 10.25
C PHE A 94 1.86 5.19 9.68
N ASP A 95 2.84 5.53 10.53
CA ASP A 95 4.16 5.98 10.06
C ASP A 95 4.99 4.81 9.52
N ASN A 96 4.90 3.64 10.16
CA ASN A 96 5.66 2.45 9.78
C ASN A 96 5.17 1.85 8.45
N ILE A 97 3.87 1.86 8.16
CA ILE A 97 3.34 1.31 6.91
C ILE A 97 3.78 2.10 5.67
N LEU A 98 4.11 3.38 5.84
CA LEU A 98 4.67 4.24 4.79
C LEU A 98 6.17 3.97 4.55
N GLN A 99 6.86 3.38 5.51
CA GLN A 99 8.30 3.10 5.40
C GLN A 99 8.54 1.80 4.63
N LEU A 100 8.91 1.94 3.36
CA LEU A 100 9.36 0.83 2.54
C LEU A 100 10.71 0.29 3.04
N SER A 101 10.68 -0.66 3.98
CA SER A 101 11.64 -1.76 4.27
C SER A 101 13.16 -1.54 4.06
N GLY A 102 13.65 -0.30 4.04
CA GLY A 102 15.02 0.01 3.58
C GLY A 102 15.72 1.12 4.37
N ALA A 103 14.99 2.00 5.05
CA ALA A 103 15.59 3.10 5.80
C ALA A 103 15.94 2.72 7.26
N THR A 104 15.27 1.72 7.83
CA THR A 104 15.20 1.54 9.30
C THR A 104 15.85 0.25 9.79
N LYS A 105 16.79 -0.32 9.01
CA LYS A 105 17.37 -1.66 9.28
C LYS A 105 18.59 -1.70 10.20
N LEU A 106 19.01 -0.58 10.81
CA LEU A 106 20.26 -0.56 11.57
C LEU A 106 20.13 -0.57 13.11
N GLU A 107 18.98 -0.28 13.73
CA GLU A 107 19.00 -0.02 15.19
C GLU A 107 17.99 -0.77 16.08
N LYS A 108 16.99 -1.51 15.56
CA LYS A 108 15.98 -2.15 16.43
C LYS A 108 15.84 -3.66 16.21
N THR A 109 16.84 -4.40 16.66
CA THR A 109 16.99 -5.86 16.49
C THR A 109 16.18 -6.73 17.47
N ALA A 110 15.16 -6.20 18.16
CA ALA A 110 14.47 -6.95 19.23
C ALA A 110 12.95 -7.13 19.07
N LYS A 111 12.31 -6.44 18.12
CA LYS A 111 10.87 -6.57 17.83
C LYS A 111 10.66 -6.85 16.34
N VAL A 112 11.28 -7.89 15.83
CA VAL A 112 11.15 -8.29 14.42
C VAL A 112 9.78 -8.98 14.22
N GLY A 113 8.71 -8.19 14.37
CA GLY A 113 7.51 -8.31 13.56
C GLY A 113 7.82 -7.59 12.24
N ARG A 114 7.53 -8.25 11.13
CA ARG A 114 8.06 -7.99 9.78
C ARG A 114 7.34 -6.82 9.10
N PHE A 115 6.97 -5.79 9.86
CA PHE A 115 6.14 -4.70 9.39
C PHE A 115 6.81 -3.98 8.23
N GLY A 116 6.11 -3.96 7.09
CA GLY A 116 6.47 -3.20 5.89
C GLY A 116 7.02 -4.00 4.72
N LEU A 117 7.39 -5.29 4.88
CA LEU A 117 7.67 -6.17 3.73
C LEU A 117 6.40 -6.87 3.27
N GLY A 118 5.70 -7.49 4.21
CA GLY A 118 4.52 -8.33 3.96
C GLY A 118 3.33 -7.58 3.39
N PHE A 119 3.08 -6.37 3.90
CA PHE A 119 1.97 -5.54 3.39
C PHE A 119 2.12 -5.23 1.90
N ASN A 120 3.33 -5.06 1.37
CA ASN A 120 3.53 -4.78 -0.06
C ASN A 120 3.04 -5.93 -0.96
N SER A 121 2.83 -7.14 -0.43
CA SER A 121 2.23 -8.23 -1.20
C SER A 121 0.84 -7.86 -1.74
N VAL A 122 0.10 -6.93 -1.11
CA VAL A 122 -1.21 -6.46 -1.60
C VAL A 122 -1.13 -5.84 -2.99
N TYR A 123 0.06 -5.38 -3.41
CA TYR A 123 0.28 -4.87 -4.76
C TYR A 123 0.21 -5.95 -5.86
N ASN A 124 0.13 -7.24 -5.50
CA ASN A 124 -0.25 -8.31 -6.44
C ASN A 124 -1.75 -8.28 -6.80
N LEU A 125 -2.58 -7.60 -6.01
CA LEU A 125 -4.03 -7.55 -6.18
C LEU A 125 -4.55 -6.15 -6.54
N THR A 126 -3.84 -5.09 -6.13
CA THR A 126 -4.26 -3.69 -6.34
C THR A 126 -3.09 -2.77 -6.54
N ASP A 127 -3.25 -1.76 -7.38
CA ASP A 127 -2.24 -0.71 -7.52
C ASP A 127 -2.37 0.37 -6.44
N VAL A 128 -3.57 0.56 -5.85
CA VAL A 128 -3.82 1.60 -4.83
C VAL A 128 -4.56 1.00 -3.62
N PRO A 129 -3.85 0.32 -2.71
CA PRO A 129 -4.45 -0.17 -1.48
C PRO A 129 -4.88 1.01 -0.58
N GLN A 130 -6.01 0.81 0.09
CA GLN A 130 -6.60 1.79 0.99
C GLN A 130 -6.76 1.17 2.37
N ILE A 131 -6.43 1.93 3.43
CA ILE A 131 -6.48 1.48 4.82
C ILE A 131 -7.33 2.46 5.60
N LEU A 132 -8.33 1.97 6.32
CA LEU A 132 -9.16 2.78 7.23
C LEU A 132 -9.03 2.22 8.64
N SER A 133 -8.58 3.03 9.58
CA SER A 133 -8.56 2.67 11.00
C SER A 133 -8.79 3.90 11.88
N ARG A 134 -9.58 3.76 12.95
CA ARG A 134 -10.06 4.87 13.79
C ARG A 134 -10.77 5.95 12.94
N HIS A 135 -10.18 7.13 12.84
CA HIS A 135 -10.68 8.31 12.13
C HIS A 135 -9.77 8.69 10.96
N ARG A 136 -8.88 7.79 10.54
CA ARG A 136 -7.87 8.06 9.51
C ARG A 136 -8.00 7.06 8.37
N MET A 137 -7.88 7.58 7.15
CA MET A 137 -7.82 6.81 5.92
C MET A 137 -6.50 7.10 5.22
N LEU A 138 -5.80 6.06 4.79
CA LEU A 138 -4.65 6.14 3.90
C LEU A 138 -5.01 5.57 2.53
N ILE A 139 -4.58 6.27 1.50
CA ILE A 139 -4.64 5.84 0.10
C ILE A 139 -3.20 5.81 -0.38
N LEU A 140 -2.69 4.63 -0.73
CA LEU A 140 -1.29 4.44 -1.07
C LEU A 140 -1.13 4.28 -2.58
N ASP A 141 -0.70 5.32 -3.26
CA ASP A 141 -0.38 5.26 -4.69
C ASP A 141 1.14 5.23 -4.91
N PRO A 142 1.72 4.09 -5.33
CA PRO A 142 3.15 3.97 -5.54
C PRO A 142 3.64 4.60 -6.86
N HIS A 143 2.72 4.99 -7.75
CA HIS A 143 3.06 5.59 -9.04
C HIS A 143 3.38 7.08 -8.93
N ASP A 144 3.12 7.71 -7.77
CA ASP A 144 3.28 9.17 -7.55
C ASP A 144 2.56 10.00 -8.63
N ALA A 145 1.58 9.38 -9.29
CA ALA A 145 0.64 10.06 -10.14
C ALA A 145 -0.32 10.73 -9.16
N GLN A 146 -0.24 12.06 -9.03
CA GLN A 146 -1.41 12.80 -8.59
C GLN A 146 -2.53 12.43 -9.57
N CYS A 147 -3.36 11.42 -9.28
CA CYS A 147 -4.56 11.03 -10.02
C CYS A 147 -4.72 11.71 -11.40
N THR A 148 -3.81 11.44 -12.34
CA THR A 148 -3.84 12.01 -13.69
C THR A 148 -3.52 10.90 -14.66
N GLU A 149 -4.59 10.44 -15.28
CA GLU A 149 -4.66 9.69 -16.53
C GLU A 149 -3.67 8.53 -16.68
N SER A 150 -4.06 7.36 -16.21
CA SER A 150 -3.62 6.12 -16.84
C SER A 150 -4.72 5.08 -16.74
N SER A 151 -5.25 4.72 -17.90
CA SER A 151 -6.13 3.58 -18.15
C SER A 151 -5.46 2.27 -17.71
N ASP A 152 -6.25 1.40 -17.08
CA ASP A 152 -5.91 0.03 -16.61
C ASP A 152 -5.28 -0.09 -15.21
N THR A 153 -5.85 0.60 -14.23
CA THR A 153 -5.55 0.36 -12.82
C THR A 153 -6.68 -0.48 -12.19
N LYS A 154 -6.32 -1.59 -11.53
CA LYS A 154 -7.27 -2.49 -10.84
C LYS A 154 -7.08 -2.31 -9.34
N PHE A 155 -8.18 -2.24 -8.60
CA PHE A 155 -8.17 -1.70 -7.24
C PHE A 155 -8.83 -2.64 -6.22
N LEU A 156 -8.36 -2.58 -4.97
CA LEU A 156 -8.78 -3.45 -3.86
C LEU A 156 -8.72 -2.66 -2.54
N HIS A 157 -9.82 -2.64 -1.81
CA HIS A 157 -9.98 -1.92 -0.54
C HIS A 157 -9.61 -2.78 0.68
N VAL A 158 -8.37 -2.71 1.16
CA VAL A 158 -7.88 -3.49 2.31
C VAL A 158 -8.20 -2.77 3.64
N HIS A 159 -9.40 -2.94 4.16
CA HIS A 159 -9.72 -2.49 5.52
C HIS A 159 -9.00 -3.37 6.53
N VAL A 160 -8.08 -2.82 7.32
CA VAL A 160 -7.47 -3.49 8.48
C VAL A 160 -8.37 -3.24 9.67
#